data_AF-A0A0D7NM64-F1
#
_entry.id   AF-A0A0D7NM64-F1
#
_cell.length_a   1.000
_cell.length_b   1.000
_cell.length_c   1.000
_cell.angle_alpha   90.00
_cell.angle_beta   90.00
_cell.angle_gamma   90.00
#
_symmetry.space_group_name_H-M   'P 1'
#
loop_
_entity.id
_entity.type
_entity.pdbx_description
1 polymer ?
#
loop_
_entity_poly.entity_id
_entity_poly.type
_entity_poly.pdbx_seq_one_letter_code
_entity_poly.pdbx_strand_id
1 'polypeptide(L)'
;MASAAADNFVARPDEGNDPYNLIVTDLVALIGHIQASLRLIESAIEREALLAEHDPASNIFVLDDITPRYIGASTALKACDSGLSIALRLLDSTAPARILN
;
A
#
# COMPACT_ATOMS: atom_id res chain seq x y z
N MET A 1 56.10 2.41 25.69
CA MET A 1 55.55 2.49 24.32
C MET A 1 55.13 1.10 23.88
N ALA A 2 53.83 0.79 23.88
CA ALA A 2 53.25 -0.36 23.17
C ALA A 2 51.75 -0.10 22.98
N SER A 3 51.28 -0.49 21.80
CA SER A 3 50.16 0.03 21.03
C SER A 3 48.79 0.08 21.70
N ALA A 4 48.06 1.15 21.38
CA ALA A 4 46.66 1.37 21.65
C ALA A 4 45.79 0.21 21.12
N ALA A 5 44.79 -0.15 21.93
CA ALA A 5 43.66 -0.96 21.52
C ALA A 5 42.97 -0.26 20.34
N ALA A 6 43.06 -0.88 19.16
CA ALA A 6 42.12 -0.61 18.10
C ALA A 6 40.78 -1.16 18.58
N ASP A 7 40.06 -0.30 19.29
CA ASP A 7 38.64 -0.41 19.53
C ASP A 7 37.99 -0.45 18.14
N ASN A 8 37.83 -1.67 17.65
CA ASN A 8 37.21 -1.95 16.38
C ASN A 8 35.74 -1.65 16.63
N PHE A 9 35.37 -0.38 16.46
CA PHE A 9 34.00 0.11 16.49
C PHE A 9 33.27 -0.62 15.37
N VAL A 10 32.75 -1.80 15.72
CA VAL A 10 31.71 -2.47 14.94
C VAL A 10 30.58 -1.47 14.97
N ALA A 11 30.49 -0.67 13.92
CA ALA A 11 29.29 0.07 13.59
C ALA A 11 28.21 -0.99 13.50
N ARG A 12 27.51 -1.22 14.61
CA ARG A 12 26.34 -2.06 14.67
C ARG A 12 25.43 -1.48 13.59
N PRO A 13 25.14 -2.21 12.49
CA PRO A 13 24.17 -1.73 11.54
C PRO A 13 22.91 -1.52 12.38
N ASP A 14 22.42 -0.30 12.37
CA ASP A 14 21.14 0.02 12.98
C ASP A 14 20.10 -0.68 12.09
N GLU A 15 19.93 -2.00 12.30
CA GLU A 15 19.11 -2.88 11.46
C GLU A 15 17.65 -2.43 11.42
N GLY A 16 17.23 -1.62 12.41
CA GLY A 16 15.92 -0.98 12.47
C GLY A 16 15.80 0.37 11.74
N ASN A 17 16.90 0.90 11.17
CA ASN A 17 16.96 2.21 10.54
C ASN A 17 17.62 2.17 9.16
N ASP A 18 17.69 1.00 8.54
CA ASP A 18 18.04 0.93 7.12
C ASP A 18 16.96 1.70 6.34
N PRO A 19 17.30 2.84 5.70
CA PRO A 19 16.33 3.65 4.97
C PRO A 19 15.63 2.83 3.87
N TYR A 20 16.29 1.81 3.33
CA TYR A 20 15.68 0.88 2.39
C TYR A 20 14.54 0.08 3.02
N ASN A 21 14.77 -0.52 4.20
CA ASN A 21 13.75 -1.29 4.92
C ASN A 21 12.58 -0.41 5.37
N LEU A 22 12.85 0.85 5.76
CA LEU A 22 11.80 1.81 6.09
C LEU A 22 10.91 2.12 4.89
N ILE A 23 11.50 2.35 3.71
CA ILE A 23 10.75 2.59 2.47
C ILE A 23 9.92 1.36 2.08
N VAL A 24 10.51 0.16 2.12
CA VAL A 24 9.78 -1.08 1.78
C VAL A 24 8.62 -1.30 2.76
N THR A 25 8.85 -1.12 4.06
CA THR A 25 7.81 -1.29 5.09
C THR A 25 6.67 -0.29 4.91
N ASP A 26 6.98 0.98 4.64
CA ASP A 26 5.99 2.02 4.38
C ASP A 26 5.14 1.71 3.14
N LEU A 27 5.77 1.32 2.03
CA LEU A 27 5.07 0.95 0.80
C LEU A 27 4.15 -0.27 0.99
N VAL A 28 4.60 -1.29 1.73
CA VAL A 28 3.77 -2.46 2.06
C VAL A 28 2.55 -2.04 2.92
N ALA A 29 2.76 -1.18 3.91
CA ALA A 29 1.67 -0.67 4.75
C ALA A 29 0.66 0.15 3.93
N LEU A 30 1.15 1.00 3.01
CA LEU A 30 0.31 1.81 2.15
C LEU A 30 -0.53 0.97 1.18
N ILE A 31 0.04 -0.09 0.59
CA ILE A 31 -0.71 -1.07 -0.21
C ILE A 31 -1.82 -1.70 0.63
N GLY A 32 -1.51 -2.14 1.85
CA GLY A 32 -2.51 -2.69 2.77
C GLY A 32 -3.66 -1.72 3.05
N HIS A 33 -3.35 -0.43 3.24
CA HIS A 33 -4.36 0.61 3.46
C HIS A 33 -5.23 0.87 2.21
N ILE A 34 -4.64 0.87 1.01
CA ILE A 34 -5.37 1.00 -0.26
C ILE A 34 -6.32 -0.18 -0.46
N GLN A 35 -5.85 -1.40 -0.20
CA GLN A 35 -6.68 -2.61 -0.28
C GLN A 35 -7.83 -2.59 0.73
N ALA A 36 -7.60 -2.11 1.95
CA ALA A 36 -8.67 -1.90 2.92
C ALA A 36 -9.70 -0.87 2.43
N SER A 37 -9.24 0.22 1.82
CA SER A 37 -10.12 1.26 1.24
C SER A 37 -10.96 0.73 0.08
N LEU A 38 -10.39 -0.12 -0.78
CA LEU A 38 -11.13 -0.79 -1.86
C LEU A 38 -12.27 -1.66 -1.31
N ARG A 39 -12.02 -2.45 -0.26
CA ARG A 39 -13.05 -3.27 0.38
C ARG A 39 -14.18 -2.43 0.98
N LEU A 40 -13.85 -1.27 1.57
CA LEU A 40 -14.85 -0.33 2.08
C LEU A 40 -15.73 0.23 0.96
N ILE A 41 -15.15 0.54 -0.20
CA ILE A 41 -15.90 0.98 -1.37
C ILE A 41 -16.80 -0.14 -1.91
N GLU A 42 -16.29 -1.36 -2.02
CA GLU A 42 -17.08 -2.54 -2.45
C GLU A 42 -18.28 -2.76 -1.52
N SER A 43 -18.06 -2.72 -0.21
CA SER A 43 -19.14 -2.83 0.79
C SER A 43 -20.16 -1.69 0.70
N ALA A 44 -19.71 -0.47 0.36
CA ALA A 44 -20.61 0.67 0.17
C ALA A 44 -21.50 0.49 -1.06
N ILE A 45 -20.93 0.03 -2.18
CA ILE A 45 -21.67 -0.27 -3.42
C ILE A 45 -22.71 -1.37 -3.17
N GLU A 46 -22.32 -2.47 -2.52
CA GLU A 46 -23.24 -3.58 -2.21
C GLU A 46 -24.40 -3.11 -1.33
N ARG A 47 -24.12 -2.29 -0.32
CA ARG A 47 -25.15 -1.73 0.55
C ARG A 47 -26.12 -0.82 -0.20
N GLU A 48 -25.62 0.03 -1.09
CA GLU A 48 -26.46 0.92 -1.90
C GLU A 48 -27.32 0.15 -2.91
N ALA A 49 -26.76 -0.89 -3.54
CA ALA A 49 -27.51 -1.79 -4.41
C ALA A 49 -28.67 -2.47 -3.65
N LEU A 50 -28.41 -3.01 -2.46
CA LEU A 50 -29.46 -3.65 -1.63
C LEU A 50 -30.58 -2.67 -1.23
N LEU A 51 -30.25 -1.40 -0.96
CA LEU A 51 -31.24 -0.37 -0.67
C LEU A 51 -32.09 -0.03 -1.89
N ALA A 52 -31.50 -0.03 -3.09
CA ALA A 52 -32.20 0.21 -4.34
C ALA A 52 -33.25 -0.88 -4.65
N GLU A 53 -32.94 -2.14 -4.35
CA GLU A 53 -33.87 -3.27 -4.53
C GLU A 53 -35.08 -3.21 -3.59
N HIS A 54 -34.96 -2.58 -2.41
CA HIS A 54 -36.03 -2.52 -1.41
C HIS A 54 -36.95 -1.28 -1.55
N ASP A 55 -36.53 -0.24 -2.29
CA ASP A 55 -37.37 0.93 -2.59
C ASP A 55 -37.20 1.38 -4.04
N PRO A 56 -37.99 0.82 -4.98
CA PRO A 56 -37.89 1.13 -6.41
C PRO A 56 -38.50 2.50 -6.77
N ALA A 57 -39.23 3.15 -5.86
CA ALA A 57 -40.00 4.38 -6.14
C ALA A 57 -39.23 5.67 -5.82
N SER A 58 -38.16 5.61 -5.01
CA SER A 58 -37.36 6.79 -4.62
C SER A 58 -35.93 6.84 -5.22
N ASN A 59 -35.46 5.77 -5.87
CA ASN A 59 -34.02 5.51 -6.05
C ASN A 59 -33.42 5.70 -7.45
N ILE A 60 -34.20 5.94 -8.51
CA ILE A 60 -33.68 5.86 -9.89
C ILE A 60 -32.82 7.08 -10.28
N PHE A 61 -32.99 8.24 -9.63
CA PHE A 61 -32.36 9.50 -10.05
C PHE A 61 -31.11 9.93 -9.24
N VAL A 62 -30.70 9.17 -8.21
CA VAL A 62 -29.55 9.52 -7.34
C VAL A 62 -28.48 8.41 -7.27
N LEU A 63 -28.85 7.14 -7.47
CA LEU A 63 -27.89 6.03 -7.47
C LEU A 63 -26.87 6.09 -8.62
N ASP A 64 -27.29 6.64 -9.77
CA ASP A 64 -26.46 6.72 -10.98
C ASP A 64 -25.38 7.81 -10.89
N ASP A 65 -25.47 8.75 -9.93
CA ASP A 65 -24.41 9.75 -9.71
C ASP A 65 -23.38 9.29 -8.65
N ILE A 66 -23.79 8.39 -7.76
CA ILE A 66 -22.94 7.88 -6.67
C ILE A 66 -22.12 6.66 -7.11
N THR A 67 -22.71 5.76 -7.89
CA THR A 67 -22.02 4.57 -8.42
C THR A 67 -20.80 4.94 -9.29
N PRO A 68 -20.86 5.92 -10.22
CA PRO A 68 -19.69 6.35 -10.99
C PRO A 68 -18.60 6.98 -10.12
N ARG A 69 -18.95 7.62 -9.01
CA ARG A 69 -17.97 8.18 -8.06
C ARG A 69 -17.19 7.06 -7.36
N TYR A 70 -17.88 6.02 -6.90
CA TYR A 70 -17.22 4.84 -6.32
C TYR A 70 -16.38 4.06 -7.35
N ILE A 71 -16.84 3.97 -8.60
CA ILE A 71 -16.06 3.39 -9.70
C ILE A 71 -14.80 4.22 -9.98
N GLY A 72 -14.93 5.55 -10.03
CA GLY A 72 -13.79 6.46 -10.24
C GLY A 72 -12.77 6.34 -9.12
N ALA A 73 -13.22 6.37 -7.86
CA ALA A 73 -12.37 6.15 -6.68
C ALA A 73 -11.69 4.77 -6.70
N SER A 74 -12.44 3.70 -7.02
CA SER A 74 -11.89 2.34 -7.12
C SER A 74 -10.84 2.23 -8.22
N THR A 75 -11.07 2.90 -9.36
CA THR A 75 -10.12 2.90 -10.49
C THR A 75 -8.82 3.59 -10.11
N ALA A 76 -8.91 4.75 -9.47
CA ALA A 76 -7.73 5.47 -8.97
C ALA A 76 -6.95 4.65 -7.94
N LEU A 77 -7.64 4.04 -6.97
CA LEU A 77 -7.02 3.19 -5.95
C LEU A 77 -6.35 1.93 -6.55
N LYS A 78 -6.98 1.27 -7.53
CA LYS A 78 -6.38 0.14 -8.26
C LYS A 78 -5.13 0.55 -9.04
N ALA A 79 -5.12 1.74 -9.64
CA ALA A 79 -3.94 2.27 -10.30
C ALA A 79 -2.80 2.53 -9.29
N CYS A 80 -3.12 3.06 -8.10
CA CYS A 80 -2.15 3.21 -7.02
C CYS A 80 -1.59 1.87 -6.53
N ASP A 81 -2.44 0.89 -6.24
CA ASP A 81 -2.03 -0.46 -5.80
C ASP A 81 -1.05 -1.11 -6.80
N SER A 82 -1.37 -1.02 -8.10
CA SER A 82 -0.49 -1.50 -9.17
C SER A 82 0.85 -0.75 -9.21
N GLY A 83 0.82 0.58 -9.16
CA GLY A 83 2.02 1.42 -9.17
C GLY A 83 2.95 1.16 -7.98
N LEU A 84 2.38 1.02 -6.78
CA LEU A 84 3.13 0.71 -5.56
C LEU A 84 3.69 -0.72 -5.59
N SER A 85 2.93 -1.68 -6.12
CA SER A 85 3.41 -3.05 -6.31
C SER A 85 4.58 -3.13 -7.30
N ILE A 86 4.57 -2.30 -8.35
CA ILE A 86 5.71 -2.17 -9.28
C ILE A 86 6.90 -1.54 -8.55
N ALA A 87 6.69 -0.47 -7.77
CA ALA A 87 7.74 0.18 -7.01
C ALA A 87 8.43 -0.79 -6.04
N LEU A 88 7.66 -1.62 -5.32
CA LEU A 88 8.21 -2.68 -4.46
C LEU A 88 9.03 -3.70 -5.22
N ARG A 89 8.54 -4.20 -6.36
CA ARG A 89 9.30 -5.15 -7.19
C ARG A 89 10.61 -4.55 -7.69
N LEU A 90 10.60 -3.26 -8.05
CA LEU A 90 11.82 -2.57 -8.45
C LEU A 90 12.80 -2.50 -7.29
N LEU A 91 12.35 -2.13 -6.09
CA LEU A 91 13.16 -2.14 -4.86
C LEU A 91 13.76 -3.53 -4.60
N ASP A 92 12.95 -4.58 -4.61
CA ASP A 92 13.40 -5.96 -4.41
C ASP A 92 14.42 -6.41 -5.47
N SER A 93 14.24 -5.96 -6.72
CA SER A 93 15.18 -6.28 -7.81
C SER A 93 16.50 -5.51 -7.75
N THR A 94 16.53 -4.37 -7.05
CA THR A 94 17.75 -3.56 -6.84
C THR A 94 18.47 -3.89 -5.53
N ALA A 95 17.93 -4.76 -4.68
CA ALA A 95 18.68 -5.27 -3.53
C ALA A 95 19.94 -5.98 -4.05
N PRO A 96 21.14 -5.39 -3.90
CA PRO A 96 22.36 -6.00 -4.43
C PRO A 96 22.54 -7.34 -3.73
N ALA A 97 23.05 -8.31 -4.46
CA ALA A 97 23.51 -9.61 -3.98
C ALA A 97 24.47 -9.46 -2.78
N ARG A 98 23.92 -9.19 -1.58
CA ARG A 98 24.63 -9.13 -0.30
C ARG A 98 24.87 -10.52 0.27
N ILE A 99 24.81 -11.54 -0.58
CA ILE A 99 25.13 -12.92 -0.24
C ILE A 99 26.02 -13.43 -1.35
N LEU A 100 27.32 -13.48 -1.04
CA LEU A 100 28.40 -14.31 -1.59
C LEU A 100 29.72 -13.53 -1.53
N ASN A 101 30.22 -13.30 -0.31
CA ASN A 101 31.64 -13.24 0.02
C ASN A 101 31.89 -14.29 1.10
#